data_AF-A0A9P8JKK5-F1
#
_entry.id   AF-A0A9P8JKK5-F1
#
_cell.length_a   1.000
_cell.length_b   1.000
_cell.length_c   1.000
_cell.angle_alpha   90.00
_cell.angle_beta   90.00
_cell.angle_gamma   90.00
#
_symmetry.space_group_name_H-M   'P 1'
#
loop_
_entity.id
_entity.type
_entity.pdbx_description
1 polymer ?
#
loop_
_entity_poly.entity_id
_entity_poly.type
_entity_poly.pdbx_seq_one_letter_code
_entity_poly.pdbx_strand_id
1 'polypeptide(L)'
;MLMALSEGRYTEVLNLYESSLGQSGLPASSYSLELAMQARTKLPDDAGALGDYIDTASEAGMDTIAALVPLLNQQVQNSVVGSRMHINELCETVRSFYENMVKNNVTIRHHLATSAATVLLQNNKANDAIQLLSQIYHSAWAEKVPFDLPAMTVLLQAYIHVSHSSGIEWVIKEVLAWDYRIDYAFMTVIRNARRSAERRSQAEGDKGINNLRLSRMLEYYADVCRAKQKTQIKRASRLGNRLINAMIKLARPRSTRAPWQRQAEPHGLDPEMWSRRGVMWRVIYRKRTRLRGRRRPSPVAEEQVRQEQVEKEQSELDLTL
;
A
#
# COMPACT_ATOMS: atom_id res chain seq x y z
N MET A 1 12.96 -25.68 10.65
CA MET A 1 12.17 -24.59 11.30
C MET A 1 10.91 -24.24 10.52
N LEU A 2 10.98 -23.76 9.27
CA LEU A 2 9.79 -23.33 8.51
C LEU A 2 8.72 -24.44 8.35
N MET A 3 9.12 -25.67 8.00
CA MET A 3 8.22 -26.82 7.91
C MET A 3 7.52 -27.11 9.25
N ALA A 4 8.28 -27.12 10.35
CA ALA A 4 7.73 -27.35 11.69
C ALA A 4 6.76 -26.24 12.12
N LEU A 5 7.02 -24.97 11.74
CA LEU A 5 6.10 -23.86 11.97
C LEU A 5 4.78 -24.05 11.20
N SER A 6 4.85 -24.48 9.92
CA SER A 6 3.65 -24.71 9.10
C SER A 6 2.78 -25.87 9.58
N GLU A 7 3.38 -26.83 10.28
CA GLU A 7 2.69 -27.99 10.86
C GLU A 7 2.19 -27.72 12.30
N GLY A 8 2.39 -26.50 12.83
CA GLY A 8 1.98 -26.13 14.18
C GLY A 8 2.85 -26.74 15.29
N ARG A 9 4.00 -27.33 14.96
CA ARG A 9 4.95 -27.93 15.91
C ARG A 9 5.86 -26.85 16.52
N TYR A 10 5.27 -25.95 17.31
CA TYR A 10 5.96 -24.74 17.82
C TYR A 10 7.11 -25.04 18.78
N THR A 11 7.00 -26.07 19.62
CA THR A 11 8.06 -26.49 20.55
C THR A 11 9.30 -27.02 19.81
N GLU A 12 9.10 -27.76 18.73
CA GLU A 12 10.16 -28.27 17.88
C GLU A 12 10.89 -27.15 17.14
N VAL A 13 10.19 -26.08 16.77
CA VAL A 13 10.83 -24.87 16.19
C VAL A 13 11.80 -24.24 17.19
N LEU A 14 11.44 -24.17 18.47
CA LEU A 14 12.31 -23.62 19.52
C LEU A 14 13.51 -24.51 19.80
N ASN A 15 13.31 -25.83 19.88
CA ASN A 15 14.43 -26.77 20.04
C ASN A 15 15.41 -26.70 18.85
N LEU A 16 14.89 -26.55 17.63
CA LEU A 16 15.70 -26.34 16.43
C LEU A 16 16.40 -24.99 16.43
N TYR A 17 15.79 -23.96 17.03
CA TYR A 17 16.41 -22.65 17.19
C TYR A 17 17.57 -22.72 18.19
N GLU A 18 17.33 -23.25 19.38
CA GLU A 18 18.33 -23.38 20.45
C GLU A 18 19.53 -24.25 20.02
N SER A 19 19.26 -25.35 19.32
CA SER A 19 20.33 -26.18 18.73
C SER A 19 21.08 -25.52 17.56
N SER A 20 20.50 -24.48 16.97
CA SER A 20 21.14 -23.68 15.92
C SER A 20 21.91 -22.46 16.43
N LEU A 21 21.83 -22.16 17.73
CA LEU A 21 22.63 -21.10 18.34
C LEU A 21 24.11 -21.53 18.31
N GLY A 22 24.97 -20.64 17.79
CA GLY A 22 26.41 -20.88 17.79
C GLY A 22 27.01 -20.88 19.20
N GLN A 23 28.31 -21.14 19.31
CA GLN A 23 29.05 -21.05 20.59
C GLN A 23 28.96 -19.65 21.24
N SER A 24 28.62 -18.63 20.47
CA SER A 24 28.38 -17.25 20.92
C SER A 24 26.94 -16.97 21.37
N GLY A 25 26.03 -17.95 21.33
CA GLY A 25 24.61 -17.76 21.66
C GLY A 25 23.83 -16.97 20.61
N LEU A 26 24.43 -16.72 19.43
CA LEU A 26 23.81 -15.92 18.37
C LEU A 26 23.04 -16.80 17.38
N PRO A 27 21.89 -16.31 16.88
CA PRO A 27 21.12 -17.03 15.87
C PRO A 27 21.85 -17.05 14.53
N ALA A 28 21.69 -18.15 13.79
CA ALA A 28 22.29 -18.33 12.48
C ALA A 28 21.84 -17.28 11.44
N SER A 29 20.66 -16.68 11.63
CA SER A 29 20.15 -15.60 10.79
C SER A 29 19.04 -14.78 11.48
N SER A 30 18.78 -13.56 11.00
CA SER A 30 17.60 -12.76 11.40
C SER A 30 16.28 -13.52 11.15
N TYR A 31 16.25 -14.33 10.08
CA TYR A 31 15.08 -15.14 9.73
C TYR A 31 14.81 -16.29 10.72
N SER A 32 15.84 -16.96 11.21
CA SER A 32 15.68 -17.99 12.25
C SER A 32 15.16 -17.40 13.56
N LEU A 33 15.60 -16.19 13.91
CA LEU A 33 15.08 -15.46 15.06
C LEU A 33 13.59 -15.12 14.85
N GLU A 34 13.19 -14.61 13.69
CA GLU A 34 11.78 -14.33 13.37
C GLU A 34 10.89 -15.58 13.53
N LEU A 35 11.31 -16.72 12.97
CA LEU A 35 10.55 -17.98 13.06
C LEU A 35 10.43 -18.47 14.52
N ALA A 36 11.49 -18.33 15.31
CA ALA A 36 11.47 -18.66 16.73
C ALA A 36 10.50 -17.76 17.51
N MET A 37 10.54 -16.45 17.25
CA MET A 37 9.61 -15.49 17.87
C MET A 37 8.16 -15.80 17.49
N GLN A 38 7.88 -16.09 16.21
CA GLN A 38 6.54 -16.46 15.77
C GLN A 38 6.04 -17.73 16.46
N ALA A 39 6.86 -18.78 16.53
CA ALA A 39 6.50 -20.02 17.22
C ALA A 39 6.23 -19.78 18.72
N ARG A 40 7.08 -18.98 19.37
CA ARG A 40 6.96 -18.67 20.79
C ARG A 40 5.71 -17.89 21.13
N THR A 41 5.30 -16.92 20.30
CA THR A 41 4.05 -16.16 20.50
C THR A 41 2.78 -17.02 20.46
N LYS A 42 2.88 -18.24 19.92
CA LYS A 42 1.78 -19.21 19.86
C LYS A 42 1.76 -20.19 21.03
N LEU A 43 2.80 -20.20 21.87
CA LEU A 43 2.87 -21.01 23.07
C LEU A 43 2.35 -20.20 24.28
N PRO A 44 1.65 -20.85 25.23
CA PRO A 44 1.08 -20.18 26.40
C PRO A 44 2.10 -19.81 27.49
N ASP A 45 3.41 -20.01 27.25
CA ASP A 45 4.47 -19.87 28.25
C ASP A 45 5.18 -18.51 28.22
N ASP A 46 5.72 -18.16 29.39
CA ASP A 46 6.15 -16.84 29.87
C ASP A 46 6.93 -15.96 28.86
N ALA A 47 6.58 -14.67 28.84
CA ALA A 47 7.07 -13.67 27.90
C ALA A 47 8.51 -13.21 28.18
N GLY A 48 9.07 -13.54 29.35
CA GLY A 48 10.39 -13.09 29.79
C GLY A 48 11.54 -13.53 28.88
N ALA A 49 11.55 -14.80 28.44
CA ALA A 49 12.64 -15.35 27.63
C ALA A 49 12.73 -14.76 26.21
N LEU A 50 11.68 -14.08 25.72
CA LEU A 50 11.64 -13.47 24.39
C LEU A 50 12.48 -12.20 24.29
N GLY A 51 12.51 -11.39 25.36
CA GLY A 51 13.28 -10.14 25.41
C GLY A 51 14.78 -10.42 25.34
N ASP A 52 15.25 -11.38 26.13
CA ASP A 52 16.67 -11.72 26.25
C ASP A 52 17.29 -12.13 24.91
N TYR A 53 16.56 -12.88 24.06
CA TYR A 53 17.04 -13.28 22.73
C TYR A 53 17.15 -12.10 21.76
N ILE A 54 16.24 -11.13 21.86
CA ILE A 54 16.23 -9.94 21.02
C ILE A 54 17.34 -8.98 21.46
N ASP A 55 17.53 -8.80 22.76
CA ASP A 55 18.57 -7.94 23.29
C ASP A 55 19.96 -8.49 22.93
N THR A 56 20.18 -9.80 23.10
CA THR A 56 21.44 -10.47 22.70
C THR A 56 21.69 -10.34 21.19
N ALA A 57 20.67 -10.54 20.36
CA ALA A 57 20.79 -10.39 18.90
C ALA A 57 21.01 -8.93 18.47
N SER A 58 20.40 -7.98 19.18
CA SER A 58 20.54 -6.54 18.96
C SER A 58 21.94 -6.05 19.35
N GLU A 59 22.49 -6.50 20.48
CA GLU A 59 23.86 -6.19 20.91
C GLU A 59 24.90 -6.71 19.91
N ALA A 60 24.63 -7.84 19.26
CA ALA A 60 25.45 -8.36 18.16
C ALA A 60 25.25 -7.63 16.81
N GLY A 61 24.40 -6.62 16.76
CA GLY A 61 24.16 -5.80 15.56
C GLY A 61 23.29 -6.48 14.48
N MET A 62 22.52 -7.52 14.84
CA MET A 62 21.60 -8.17 13.90
C MET A 62 20.32 -7.33 13.69
N ASP A 63 19.74 -7.40 12.49
CA ASP A 63 18.43 -6.80 12.22
C ASP A 63 17.32 -7.60 12.93
N THR A 64 16.79 -7.06 14.02
CA THR A 64 15.74 -7.68 14.85
C THR A 64 14.34 -7.17 14.51
N ILE A 65 14.16 -6.31 13.49
CA ILE A 65 12.87 -5.66 13.18
C ILE A 65 11.77 -6.70 12.94
N ALA A 66 12.04 -7.72 12.12
CA ALA A 66 11.06 -8.74 11.77
C ALA A 66 10.67 -9.62 12.98
N ALA A 67 11.62 -9.84 13.88
CA ALA A 67 11.44 -10.62 15.11
C ALA A 67 10.65 -9.86 16.20
N LEU A 68 10.75 -8.53 16.23
CA LEU A 68 10.00 -7.68 17.16
C LEU A 68 8.50 -7.61 16.84
N VAL A 69 8.12 -7.70 15.56
CA VAL A 69 6.71 -7.55 15.15
C VAL A 69 5.78 -8.62 15.79
N PRO A 70 6.13 -9.93 15.81
CA PRO A 70 5.37 -10.95 16.53
C PRO A 70 5.24 -10.67 18.03
N LEU A 71 6.32 -10.23 18.67
CA LEU A 71 6.33 -9.88 20.10
C LEU A 71 5.39 -8.72 20.40
N LEU A 72 5.48 -7.64 19.61
CA LEU A 72 4.57 -6.49 19.72
C LEU A 72 3.11 -6.94 19.52
N ASN A 73 2.85 -7.84 18.57
CA ASN A 73 1.51 -8.37 18.34
C ASN A 73 0.99 -9.17 19.54
N GLN A 74 1.82 -10.02 20.15
CA GLN A 74 1.47 -10.75 21.37
C GLN A 74 1.23 -9.81 22.55
N GLN A 75 2.09 -8.83 22.77
CA GLN A 75 1.94 -7.83 23.84
C GLN A 75 0.63 -7.04 23.70
N VAL A 76 0.27 -6.64 22.48
CA VAL A 76 -0.99 -5.91 22.25
C VAL A 76 -2.20 -6.84 22.34
N GLN A 77 -2.13 -8.10 21.88
CA GLN A 77 -3.24 -9.07 22.00
C GLN A 77 -3.50 -9.52 23.43
N ASN A 78 -2.45 -9.73 24.22
CA ASN A 78 -2.55 -10.12 25.63
C ASN A 78 -2.91 -8.93 26.53
N SER A 79 -2.87 -7.70 26.00
CA SER A 79 -3.32 -6.53 26.75
C SER A 79 -4.83 -6.57 26.96
N VAL A 80 -5.25 -6.82 28.20
CA VAL A 80 -6.65 -6.71 28.61
C VAL A 80 -7.17 -5.32 28.25
N VAL A 81 -8.36 -5.27 27.65
CA VAL A 81 -9.07 -4.04 27.28
C VAL A 81 -9.17 -3.12 28.51
N GLY A 82 -8.36 -2.06 28.57
CA GLY A 82 -8.42 -1.04 29.62
C GLY A 82 -7.12 -0.72 30.37
N SER A 83 -6.04 -1.51 30.24
CA SER A 83 -4.78 -1.19 30.91
C SER A 83 -3.96 -0.15 30.13
N ARG A 84 -3.97 1.11 30.60
CA ARG A 84 -3.15 2.22 30.08
C ARG A 84 -1.64 2.00 30.29
N MET A 85 -1.27 1.13 31.22
CA MET A 85 0.11 0.93 31.68
C MET A 85 0.99 0.32 30.57
N HIS A 86 0.44 -0.57 29.75
CA HIS A 86 1.21 -1.28 28.71
C HIS A 86 1.44 -0.50 27.41
N ILE A 87 0.72 0.60 27.15
CA ILE A 87 0.96 1.43 25.96
C ILE A 87 2.22 2.28 26.14
N ASN A 88 2.47 2.74 27.37
CA ASN A 88 3.73 3.39 27.69
C ASN A 88 4.90 2.41 27.55
N GLU A 89 4.74 1.17 28.02
CA GLU A 89 5.73 0.10 27.81
C GLU A 89 5.95 -0.19 26.31
N LEU A 90 4.89 -0.19 25.49
CA LEU A 90 5.01 -0.36 24.04
C LEU A 90 5.74 0.81 23.38
N CYS A 91 5.38 2.04 23.76
CA CYS A 91 6.05 3.25 23.29
C CYS A 91 7.52 3.30 23.75
N GLU A 92 7.81 2.83 24.98
CA GLU A 92 9.15 2.69 25.53
C GLU A 92 9.95 1.62 24.81
N THR A 93 9.33 0.48 24.46
CA THR A 93 9.96 -0.59 23.66
C THR A 93 10.28 -0.10 22.25
N VAL A 94 9.36 0.61 21.61
CA VAL A 94 9.62 1.22 20.30
C VAL A 94 10.72 2.29 20.40
N ARG A 95 10.71 3.11 21.46
CA ARG A 95 11.75 4.14 21.72
C ARG A 95 13.12 3.52 21.98
N SER A 96 13.22 2.54 22.89
CA SER A 96 14.47 1.84 23.20
C SER A 96 15.04 1.17 21.96
N PHE A 97 14.18 0.64 21.10
CA PHE A 97 14.59 0.10 19.81
C PHE A 97 15.20 1.17 18.89
N TYR A 98 14.56 2.33 18.72
CA TYR A 98 15.15 3.42 17.94
C TYR A 98 16.47 3.92 18.54
N GLU A 99 16.59 3.99 19.87
CA GLU A 99 17.83 4.35 20.55
C GLU A 99 18.95 3.31 20.31
N ASN A 100 18.62 2.02 20.38
CA ASN A 100 19.55 0.93 20.12
C ASN A 100 20.00 0.91 18.65
N MET A 101 19.10 1.18 17.70
CA MET A 101 19.49 1.33 16.28
C MET A 101 20.44 2.49 16.06
N VAL A 102 20.22 3.62 16.74
CA VAL A 102 21.13 4.78 16.68
C VAL A 102 22.50 4.44 17.27
N LYS A 103 22.54 3.74 18.41
CA LYS A 103 23.80 3.28 19.04
C LYS A 103 24.58 2.31 18.14
N ASN A 104 23.88 1.42 17.45
CA ASN A 104 24.47 0.36 16.64
C ASN A 104 24.73 0.77 15.17
N ASN A 105 24.55 2.06 14.81
CA ASN A 105 24.69 2.57 13.44
C ASN A 105 23.83 1.83 12.39
N VAL A 106 22.71 1.24 12.80
CA VAL A 106 21.78 0.56 11.90
C VAL A 106 20.87 1.60 11.24
N THR A 107 20.56 1.42 9.95
CA THR A 107 19.68 2.35 9.22
C THR A 107 18.28 2.33 9.83
N ILE A 108 17.84 3.48 10.34
CA ILE A 108 16.50 3.65 10.90
C ILE A 108 15.44 3.42 9.82
N ARG A 109 14.53 2.48 10.06
CA ARG A 109 13.34 2.28 9.22
C ARG A 109 12.09 2.39 10.09
N HIS A 110 11.12 3.20 9.65
CA HIS A 110 9.85 3.38 10.36
C HIS A 110 8.88 2.20 10.23
N HIS A 111 9.34 1.08 9.66
CA HIS A 111 8.52 -0.13 9.51
C HIS A 111 8.05 -0.65 10.87
N LEU A 112 8.89 -0.66 11.90
CA LEU A 112 8.50 -1.11 13.24
C LEU A 112 7.34 -0.28 13.81
N ALA A 113 7.45 1.05 13.72
CA ALA A 113 6.39 1.96 14.17
C ALA A 113 5.09 1.77 13.37
N THR A 114 5.21 1.55 12.06
CA THR A 114 4.08 1.30 11.17
C THR A 114 3.39 -0.03 11.52
N SER A 115 4.16 -1.09 11.77
CA SER A 115 3.64 -2.39 12.20
C SER A 115 2.99 -2.31 13.57
N ALA A 116 3.64 -1.66 14.55
CA ALA A 116 3.08 -1.45 15.89
C ALA A 116 1.75 -0.69 15.84
N ALA A 117 1.70 0.40 15.07
CA ALA A 117 0.46 1.16 14.88
C ALA A 117 -0.63 0.34 14.17
N THR A 118 -0.26 -0.51 13.20
CA THR A 118 -1.23 -1.41 12.53
C THR A 118 -1.83 -2.40 13.51
N VAL A 119 -1.02 -2.99 14.39
CA VAL A 119 -1.47 -3.88 15.45
C VAL A 119 -2.40 -3.14 16.43
N LEU A 120 -2.06 -1.91 16.82
CA LEU A 120 -2.92 -1.08 17.67
C LEU A 120 -4.29 -0.80 17.01
N LEU A 121 -4.32 -0.54 15.70
CA LEU A 121 -5.56 -0.35 14.96
C LEU A 121 -6.43 -1.60 14.92
N GLN A 122 -5.82 -2.78 14.72
CA GLN A 122 -6.55 -4.06 14.74
C GLN A 122 -7.20 -4.33 16.10
N ASN A 123 -6.62 -3.81 17.19
CA ASN A 123 -7.13 -3.96 18.55
C ASN A 123 -8.04 -2.79 18.99
N ASN A 124 -8.58 -2.00 18.06
CA ASN A 124 -9.43 -0.82 18.31
C ASN A 124 -8.78 0.31 19.14
N LYS A 125 -7.45 0.35 19.24
CA LYS A 125 -6.68 1.36 19.97
C LYS A 125 -6.18 2.48 19.05
N ALA A 126 -7.10 3.10 18.33
CA ALA A 126 -6.75 4.09 17.29
C ALA A 126 -6.12 5.38 17.85
N ASN A 127 -6.53 5.84 19.03
CA ASN A 127 -5.92 7.02 19.67
C ASN A 127 -4.44 6.77 20.04
N ASP A 128 -4.15 5.57 20.56
CA ASP A 128 -2.79 5.18 20.94
C ASP A 128 -1.88 5.05 19.71
N ALA A 129 -2.44 4.53 18.60
CA ALA A 129 -1.74 4.48 17.32
C ALA A 129 -1.38 5.89 16.80
N ILE A 130 -2.29 6.86 16.94
CA ILE A 130 -2.03 8.27 16.59
C ILE A 130 -0.93 8.84 17.48
N GLN A 131 -1.00 8.60 18.79
CA GLN A 131 -0.01 9.12 19.74
C GLN A 131 1.39 8.57 19.44
N LEU A 132 1.52 7.27 19.21
CA LEU A 132 2.78 6.62 18.86
C LEU A 132 3.38 7.22 17.57
N LEU A 133 2.59 7.27 16.50
CA LEU A 133 3.07 7.78 15.21
C LEU A 133 3.37 9.29 15.26
N SER A 134 2.57 10.07 15.99
CA SER A 134 2.81 11.50 16.21
C SER A 134 4.11 11.76 16.96
N GLN A 135 4.37 11.02 18.04
CA GLN A 135 5.61 11.17 18.81
C GLN A 135 6.84 10.87 17.96
N ILE A 136 6.78 9.82 17.14
CA ILE A 136 7.88 9.46 16.25
C ILE A 136 8.02 10.49 15.13
N TYR A 137 6.92 11.02 14.60
CA TYR A 137 6.94 12.07 13.56
C TYR A 137 7.59 13.37 14.03
N HIS A 138 7.39 13.77 15.29
CA HIS A 138 8.01 14.97 15.86
C HIS A 138 9.39 14.72 16.49
N SER A 139 9.88 13.48 16.46
CA SER A 139 11.19 13.12 17.01
C SER A 139 12.32 13.49 16.03
N ALA A 140 13.55 13.62 16.56
CA ALA A 140 14.76 13.82 15.75
C ALA A 140 15.03 12.70 14.73
N TRP A 141 14.33 11.55 14.84
CA TRP A 141 14.46 10.44 13.91
C TRP A 141 13.75 10.71 12.58
N ALA A 142 12.59 11.39 12.62
CA ALA A 142 11.82 11.73 11.42
C ALA A 142 12.52 12.80 10.56
N GLU A 143 13.40 13.61 11.16
CA GLU A 143 14.24 14.56 10.44
C GLU A 143 15.34 13.83 9.63
N LYS A 144 15.87 12.72 10.16
CA LYS A 144 16.91 11.92 9.50
C LYS A 144 16.32 11.02 8.42
N VAL A 145 15.17 10.42 8.68
CA VAL A 145 14.45 9.56 7.74
C VAL A 145 13.01 10.02 7.72
N PRO A 146 12.50 10.58 6.61
CA PRO A 146 11.10 10.97 6.55
C PRO A 146 10.22 9.71 6.58
N PHE A 147 8.98 9.89 7.06
CA PHE A 147 7.98 8.82 7.03
C PHE A 147 7.77 8.33 5.60
N ASP A 148 7.51 7.05 5.43
CA ASP A 148 7.17 6.46 4.15
C ASP A 148 5.65 6.50 3.91
N LEU A 149 5.23 6.18 2.69
CA LEU A 149 3.80 6.13 2.36
C LEU A 149 3.04 5.09 3.22
N PRO A 150 3.57 3.89 3.51
CA PRO A 150 2.95 2.98 4.46
C PRO A 150 2.67 3.60 5.83
N ALA A 151 3.64 4.28 6.46
CA ALA A 151 3.45 4.97 7.74
C ALA A 151 2.34 6.03 7.65
N MET A 152 2.36 6.85 6.58
CA MET A 152 1.32 7.84 6.32
C MET A 152 -0.07 7.20 6.10
N THR A 153 -0.11 6.02 5.48
CA THR A 153 -1.36 5.27 5.24
C THR A 153 -1.95 4.76 6.54
N VAL A 154 -1.12 4.22 7.45
CA VAL A 154 -1.56 3.76 8.77
C VAL A 154 -2.01 4.93 9.63
N LEU A 155 -1.31 6.07 9.58
CA LEU A 155 -1.72 7.29 10.27
C LEU A 155 -3.08 7.80 9.77
N LEU A 156 -3.29 7.79 8.44
CA LEU A 156 -4.58 8.12 7.83
C LEU A 156 -5.69 7.19 8.33
N GLN A 157 -5.45 5.87 8.34
CA GLN A 157 -6.39 4.89 8.89
C GLN A 157 -6.75 5.21 10.34
N ALA A 158 -5.76 5.53 11.17
CA ALA A 158 -5.97 5.87 12.57
C ALA A 158 -6.88 7.10 12.75
N TYR A 159 -6.62 8.19 12.01
CA TYR A 159 -7.50 9.36 12.03
C TYR A 159 -8.91 9.08 11.50
N ILE A 160 -9.06 8.17 10.53
CA ILE A 160 -10.38 7.73 10.05
C ILE A 160 -11.15 6.96 11.13
N HIS A 161 -10.48 6.09 11.89
CA HIS A 161 -11.09 5.36 13.00
C HIS A 161 -11.59 6.32 14.09
N VAL A 162 -10.82 7.36 14.42
CA VAL A 162 -11.20 8.39 15.40
C VAL A 162 -12.17 9.43 14.81
N SER A 163 -12.40 9.41 13.49
CA SER A 163 -13.22 10.40 12.75
C SER A 163 -12.73 11.85 12.90
N HIS A 164 -11.41 12.04 13.00
CA HIS A 164 -10.79 13.36 13.14
C HIS A 164 -10.54 14.00 11.76
N SER A 165 -11.49 14.82 11.28
CA SER A 165 -11.48 15.38 9.91
C SER A 165 -10.24 16.20 9.59
N SER A 166 -9.77 17.04 10.52
CA SER A 166 -8.58 17.88 10.33
C SER A 166 -7.31 17.04 10.18
N GLY A 167 -7.21 15.94 10.92
CA GLY A 167 -6.07 15.01 10.83
C GLY A 167 -6.06 14.25 9.50
N ILE A 168 -7.23 13.82 9.04
CA ILE A 168 -7.40 13.19 7.71
C ILE A 168 -6.92 14.15 6.62
N GLU A 169 -7.37 15.40 6.66
CA GLU A 169 -6.98 16.42 5.69
C GLU A 169 -5.47 16.69 5.72
N TRP A 170 -4.90 16.85 6.92
CA TRP A 170 -3.48 17.09 7.11
C TRP A 170 -2.64 15.97 6.49
N VAL A 171 -2.91 14.70 6.79
CA VAL A 171 -2.14 13.57 6.22
C VAL A 171 -2.19 13.57 4.69
N ILE A 172 -3.36 13.81 4.11
CA ILE A 172 -3.49 13.82 2.65
C ILE A 172 -2.71 15.00 2.04
N LYS A 173 -2.79 16.19 2.63
CA LYS A 173 -2.00 17.35 2.17
C LYS A 173 -0.51 17.08 2.27
N GLU A 174 -0.05 16.47 3.35
CA GLU A 174 1.35 16.10 3.56
C GLU A 174 1.81 15.12 2.48
N VAL A 175 1.02 14.06 2.23
CA VAL A 175 1.31 13.07 1.18
C VAL A 175 1.38 13.71 -0.21
N LEU A 176 0.56 14.72 -0.46
CA LEU A 176 0.55 15.45 -1.72
C LEU A 176 1.76 16.39 -1.84
N ALA A 177 2.12 17.09 -0.77
CA ALA A 177 3.22 18.06 -0.72
C ALA A 177 4.60 17.39 -0.91
N TRP A 178 4.84 16.27 -0.22
CA TRP A 178 6.13 15.59 -0.17
C TRP A 178 6.42 14.67 -1.38
N ASP A 179 5.70 14.78 -2.50
CA ASP A 179 6.11 14.02 -3.69
C ASP A 179 5.76 12.50 -3.62
N TYR A 180 5.10 12.01 -2.57
CA TYR A 180 5.02 10.56 -2.35
C TYR A 180 4.37 9.81 -3.51
N ARG A 181 4.89 8.62 -3.82
CA ARG A 181 4.33 7.71 -4.82
C ARG A 181 3.02 7.14 -4.31
N ILE A 182 1.89 7.53 -4.87
CA ILE A 182 0.58 7.06 -4.41
C ILE A 182 0.35 5.62 -4.88
N ASP A 183 0.15 4.72 -3.93
CA ASP A 183 -0.12 3.31 -4.18
C ASP A 183 -1.63 2.99 -4.18
N TYR A 184 -1.94 1.72 -4.35
CA TYR A 184 -3.33 1.26 -4.33
C TYR A 184 -3.89 1.18 -2.91
N ALA A 185 -3.06 0.91 -1.89
CA ALA A 185 -3.48 0.75 -0.51
C ALA A 185 -3.97 2.09 0.06
N PHE A 186 -3.20 3.16 -0.07
CA PHE A 186 -3.55 4.52 0.33
C PHE A 186 -4.86 4.97 -0.33
N MET A 187 -4.98 4.76 -1.65
CA MET A 187 -6.20 5.08 -2.39
C MET A 187 -7.43 4.26 -1.93
N THR A 188 -7.22 3.04 -1.46
CA THR A 188 -8.30 2.18 -0.95
C THR A 188 -8.77 2.65 0.41
N VAL A 189 -7.85 3.10 1.27
CA VAL A 189 -8.17 3.72 2.57
C VAL A 189 -9.06 4.95 2.38
N ILE A 190 -8.70 5.87 1.49
CA ILE A 190 -9.52 7.07 1.19
C ILE A 190 -10.91 6.68 0.67
N ARG A 191 -10.99 5.72 -0.25
CA ARG A 191 -12.26 5.24 -0.81
C ARG A 191 -13.17 4.61 0.26
N ASN A 192 -12.59 3.81 1.15
CA ASN A 192 -13.34 3.17 2.23
C ASN A 192 -13.81 4.21 3.26
N ALA A 193 -12.94 5.16 3.62
CA ALA A 193 -13.30 6.27 4.49
C ALA A 193 -14.46 7.09 3.92
N ARG A 194 -14.43 7.38 2.61
CA ARG A 194 -15.50 8.10 1.92
C ARG A 194 -16.82 7.35 2.02
N ARG A 195 -16.84 6.06 1.68
CA ARG A 195 -18.05 5.22 1.79
C ARG A 195 -18.59 5.16 3.22
N SER A 196 -17.71 5.06 4.21
CA SER A 196 -18.10 5.09 5.62
C SER A 196 -18.69 6.44 6.03
N ALA A 197 -18.10 7.55 5.57
CA ALA A 197 -18.64 8.89 5.79
C ALA A 197 -19.98 9.11 5.09
N GLU A 198 -20.16 8.65 3.84
CA GLU A 198 -21.43 8.67 3.11
C GLU A 198 -22.53 7.93 3.88
N ARG A 199 -22.25 6.70 4.35
CA ARG A 199 -23.21 5.94 5.16
C ARG A 199 -23.58 6.66 6.46
N ARG A 200 -22.59 7.22 7.16
CA ARG A 200 -22.82 7.98 8.40
C ARG A 200 -23.50 9.33 8.17
N SER A 201 -23.47 9.86 6.95
CA SER A 201 -24.14 11.12 6.60
C SER A 201 -25.66 11.00 6.48
N GLN A 202 -26.18 9.78 6.35
CA GLN A 202 -27.62 9.49 6.34
C GLN A 202 -28.26 9.59 7.73
N ALA A 203 -27.46 9.70 8.79
CA ALA A 203 -27.96 9.96 10.13
C ALA A 203 -28.44 11.41 10.26
N GLU A 204 -29.56 11.63 10.93
CA GLU A 204 -30.11 12.97 11.15
C GLU A 204 -29.28 13.81 12.15
N GLY A 205 -29.30 15.13 11.98
CA GLY A 205 -28.63 16.10 12.85
C GLY A 205 -27.20 16.50 12.44
N ASP A 206 -26.52 17.25 13.31
CA ASP A 206 -25.21 17.85 13.05
C ASP A 206 -24.12 16.82 12.70
N LYS A 207 -24.23 15.61 13.26
CA LYS A 207 -23.33 14.49 12.95
C LYS A 207 -23.47 14.07 11.48
N GLY A 208 -24.66 14.07 10.91
CA GLY A 208 -24.89 13.78 9.49
C GLY A 208 -24.26 14.81 8.58
N ILE A 209 -24.44 16.09 8.89
CA ILE A 209 -23.87 17.23 8.15
C ILE A 209 -22.34 17.17 8.14
N ASN A 210 -21.72 16.90 9.29
CA ASN A 210 -20.27 16.78 9.39
C ASN A 210 -19.71 15.60 8.58
N ASN A 211 -20.40 14.45 8.61
CA ASN A 211 -20.01 13.29 7.80
C ASN A 211 -20.20 13.56 6.29
N LEU A 212 -21.20 14.34 5.88
CA LEU A 212 -21.39 14.76 4.49
C LEU A 212 -20.24 15.65 4.02
N ARG A 213 -19.82 16.63 4.85
CA ARG A 213 -18.66 17.48 4.56
C ARG A 213 -17.38 16.65 4.43
N LEU A 214 -17.16 15.73 5.36
CA LEU A 214 -16.02 14.80 5.31
C LEU A 214 -16.03 13.94 4.05
N SER A 215 -17.20 13.42 3.66
CA SER A 215 -17.35 12.64 2.42
C SER A 215 -16.96 13.45 1.18
N ARG A 216 -17.47 14.67 1.03
CA ARG A 216 -17.13 15.58 -0.09
C ARG A 216 -15.64 15.91 -0.12
N MET A 217 -15.04 16.17 1.04
CA MET A 217 -13.60 16.41 1.16
C MET A 217 -12.79 15.18 0.70
N LEU A 218 -13.16 13.99 1.15
CA LEU A 218 -12.52 12.73 0.74
C LEU A 218 -12.72 12.42 -0.75
N GLU A 219 -13.86 12.80 -1.33
CA GLU A 219 -14.10 12.69 -2.76
C GLU A 219 -13.15 13.58 -3.57
N TYR A 220 -13.06 14.85 -3.21
CA TYR A 220 -12.11 15.79 -3.82
C TYR A 220 -10.68 15.26 -3.77
N TYR A 221 -10.22 14.85 -2.58
CA TYR A 221 -8.87 14.33 -2.43
C TYR A 221 -8.64 12.99 -3.14
N ALA A 222 -9.65 12.11 -3.22
CA ALA A 222 -9.54 10.88 -4.00
C ALA A 222 -9.26 11.18 -5.48
N ASP A 223 -9.90 12.20 -6.06
CA ASP A 223 -9.67 12.58 -7.45
C ASP A 223 -8.31 13.24 -7.67
N VAL A 224 -7.87 14.11 -6.75
CA VAL A 224 -6.53 14.70 -6.77
C VAL A 224 -5.46 13.61 -6.71
N CYS A 225 -5.56 12.69 -5.75
CA CYS A 225 -4.64 11.58 -5.59
C CYS A 225 -4.64 10.65 -6.82
N ARG A 226 -5.81 10.38 -7.41
CA ARG A 226 -5.93 9.60 -8.64
C ARG A 226 -5.25 10.29 -9.84
N ALA A 227 -5.39 11.60 -9.97
CA ALA A 227 -4.72 12.37 -11.02
C ALA A 227 -3.19 12.32 -10.87
N LYS A 228 -2.68 12.48 -9.65
CA LYS A 228 -1.25 12.35 -9.32
C LYS A 228 -0.75 10.93 -9.61
N GLN A 229 -1.44 9.89 -9.14
CA GLN A 229 -1.10 8.48 -9.40
C GLN A 229 -1.01 8.17 -10.91
N LYS A 230 -1.99 8.61 -11.72
CA LYS A 230 -1.94 8.44 -13.19
C LYS A 230 -0.71 9.10 -13.80
N THR A 231 -0.34 10.28 -13.29
CA THR A 231 0.84 11.01 -13.77
C THR A 231 2.13 10.28 -13.39
N GLN A 232 2.23 9.79 -12.16
CA GLN A 232 3.37 8.99 -11.68
C GLN A 232 3.53 7.69 -12.49
N ILE A 233 2.44 6.96 -12.76
CA ILE A 233 2.46 5.77 -13.62
C ILE A 233 2.96 6.11 -15.03
N LYS A 234 2.43 7.17 -15.65
CA LYS A 234 2.88 7.60 -16.99
C LYS A 234 4.37 7.96 -17.02
N ARG A 235 4.87 8.66 -15.99
CA ARG A 235 6.30 8.99 -15.86
C ARG A 235 7.15 7.74 -15.73
N ALA A 236 6.75 6.81 -14.85
CA ALA A 236 7.45 5.54 -14.65
C ALA A 236 7.48 4.69 -15.94
N SER A 237 6.35 4.58 -16.67
CA SER A 237 6.30 3.85 -17.94
C SER A 237 7.20 4.48 -19.01
N ARG A 238 7.29 5.81 -19.09
CA ARG A 238 8.20 6.49 -20.03
C ARG A 238 9.66 6.17 -19.73
N LEU A 239 10.05 6.21 -18.46
CA LEU A 239 11.40 5.85 -18.03
C LEU A 239 11.72 4.38 -18.28
N GLY A 240 10.80 3.48 -17.92
CA GLY A 240 10.95 2.04 -18.19
C GLY A 240 11.11 1.74 -19.68
N ASN A 241 10.29 2.34 -20.54
CA ASN A 241 10.40 2.17 -21.99
C ASN A 241 11.74 2.71 -22.53
N ARG A 242 12.26 3.81 -21.99
CA ARG A 242 13.59 4.33 -22.36
C ARG A 242 14.70 3.37 -21.95
N LEU A 243 14.64 2.81 -20.75
CA LEU A 243 15.60 1.83 -20.26
C LEU A 243 15.59 0.57 -21.12
N ILE A 244 14.41 0.01 -21.39
CA ILE A 244 14.25 -1.16 -22.27
C ILE A 244 14.82 -0.87 -23.66
N ASN A 245 14.54 0.31 -24.23
CA ASN A 245 15.10 0.69 -25.52
C ASN A 245 16.63 0.81 -25.49
N ALA A 246 17.22 1.32 -24.41
CA ALA A 246 18.67 1.36 -24.23
C ALA A 246 19.27 -0.05 -24.11
N MET A 247 18.65 -0.93 -23.33
CA MET A 247 19.05 -2.33 -23.20
C MET A 247 18.98 -3.07 -24.54
N ILE A 248 17.91 -2.88 -25.32
CA ILE A 248 17.79 -3.44 -26.69
C ILE A 248 18.91 -2.92 -27.59
N LYS A 249 19.25 -1.63 -27.50
CA LYS A 249 20.35 -1.03 -28.30
C LYS A 249 21.72 -1.59 -27.93
N LEU A 250 21.97 -1.83 -26.64
CA LEU A 250 23.23 -2.40 -26.15
C LEU A 250 23.32 -3.92 -26.42
N ALA A 251 22.19 -4.62 -26.33
CA ALA A 251 22.10 -6.05 -26.59
C ALA A 251 22.14 -6.38 -28.10
N ARG A 252 21.91 -5.41 -28.98
CA ARG A 252 22.19 -5.56 -30.42
C ARG A 252 23.68 -5.35 -30.65
N PRO A 253 24.47 -6.40 -30.97
CA PRO A 253 25.86 -6.20 -31.33
C PRO A 253 25.96 -5.22 -32.51
N ARG A 254 26.86 -4.23 -32.41
CA ARG A 254 27.29 -3.41 -33.55
C ARG A 254 27.76 -4.36 -34.64
N SER A 255 26.93 -4.53 -35.67
CA SER A 255 27.15 -5.30 -36.89
C SER A 255 28.56 -5.89 -37.07
N THR A 256 28.79 -7.11 -36.60
CA THR A 256 29.62 -8.07 -37.34
C THR A 256 28.66 -8.84 -38.23
N ARG A 257 28.18 -8.23 -39.32
CA ARG A 257 27.54 -8.95 -40.43
C ARG A 257 27.52 -8.08 -41.68
N ALA A 258 28.26 -8.59 -42.66
CA ALA A 258 28.56 -8.01 -43.94
C ALA A 258 27.30 -7.84 -44.83
N PRO A 259 27.40 -7.05 -45.92
CA PRO A 259 26.25 -6.58 -46.70
C PRO A 259 25.37 -7.67 -47.34
N TRP A 260 25.85 -8.90 -47.43
CA TRP A 260 25.18 -10.02 -48.10
C TRP A 260 24.03 -10.65 -47.30
N GLN A 261 23.85 -10.31 -46.02
CA GLN A 261 22.72 -10.81 -45.23
C GLN A 261 21.39 -10.06 -45.43
N ARG A 262 21.33 -9.10 -46.37
CA ARG A 262 20.08 -8.40 -46.70
C ARG A 262 19.13 -9.18 -47.64
N GLN A 263 19.52 -10.36 -48.13
CA GLN A 263 18.73 -11.11 -49.12
C GLN A 263 18.15 -12.44 -48.61
N ALA A 264 18.36 -12.79 -47.34
CA ALA A 264 17.69 -13.93 -46.72
C ALA A 264 16.50 -13.44 -45.87
N GLU A 265 15.30 -13.74 -46.39
CA GLU A 265 13.98 -13.80 -45.73
C GLU A 265 13.04 -12.58 -45.80
N PRO A 266 12.17 -12.54 -46.82
CA PRO A 266 10.85 -11.92 -46.78
C PRO A 266 9.77 -12.91 -46.30
N HIS A 267 10.08 -13.76 -45.31
CA HIS A 267 9.13 -14.64 -44.65
C HIS A 267 9.12 -14.32 -43.16
N GLY A 268 7.94 -13.92 -42.67
CA GLY A 268 7.75 -13.39 -41.34
C GLY A 268 8.23 -14.36 -40.27
N LEU A 269 9.03 -13.83 -39.35
CA LEU A 269 9.26 -14.43 -38.04
C LEU A 269 7.89 -14.73 -37.41
N ASP A 270 7.57 -16.01 -37.32
CA ASP A 270 6.36 -16.52 -36.71
C ASP A 270 6.30 -16.14 -35.22
N PRO A 271 5.31 -15.33 -34.77
CA PRO A 271 5.18 -14.92 -33.37
C PRO A 271 4.95 -16.08 -32.39
N GLU A 272 4.60 -17.27 -32.88
CA GLU A 272 4.30 -18.44 -32.03
C GLU A 272 5.54 -19.15 -31.46
N MET A 273 6.74 -18.89 -32.00
CA MET A 273 7.98 -19.49 -31.47
C MET A 273 8.33 -19.03 -30.04
N TRP A 274 7.71 -17.96 -29.54
CA TRP A 274 7.90 -17.45 -28.18
C TRP A 274 6.78 -17.84 -27.21
N SER A 275 5.85 -18.71 -27.61
CA SER A 275 4.75 -19.14 -26.74
C SER A 275 4.73 -20.65 -26.52
N ARG A 276 5.59 -21.13 -25.62
CA ARG A 276 5.25 -22.29 -24.77
C ARG A 276 5.63 -22.06 -23.32
N ARG A 277 4.59 -21.74 -22.54
CA ARG A 277 4.39 -21.80 -21.07
C ARG A 277 5.02 -20.68 -20.22
N GLY A 278 4.17 -19.77 -19.72
CA GLY A 278 4.47 -18.94 -18.54
C GLY A 278 3.96 -17.49 -18.59
N VAL A 279 2.64 -17.29 -18.68
CA VAL A 279 1.87 -16.07 -18.33
C VAL A 279 2.60 -14.72 -18.51
N MET A 280 2.62 -14.20 -19.74
CA MET A 280 2.97 -12.81 -20.01
C MET A 280 1.70 -11.95 -20.07
N TRP A 281 1.69 -10.87 -19.27
CA TRP A 281 0.65 -9.85 -19.23
C TRP A 281 0.40 -9.25 -20.62
N ARG A 282 -0.76 -9.57 -21.21
CA ARG A 282 -1.26 -8.88 -22.40
C ARG A 282 -1.73 -7.47 -22.00
N VAL A 283 -0.82 -6.49 -22.07
CA VAL A 283 -1.22 -5.08 -22.13
C VAL A 283 -1.83 -4.83 -23.51
N ILE A 284 -3.15 -5.02 -23.62
CA ILE A 284 -3.90 -4.67 -24.81
C ILE A 284 -3.98 -3.14 -24.89
N TYR A 285 -3.08 -2.52 -25.67
CA TYR A 285 -3.28 -1.18 -26.19
C TYR A 285 -4.42 -1.21 -27.23
N ARG A 286 -5.68 -1.08 -26.79
CA ARG A 286 -6.76 -0.69 -27.70
C ARG A 286 -6.64 0.81 -27.96
N LYS A 287 -5.87 1.21 -28.99
CA LYS A 287 -6.10 2.47 -29.68
C LYS A 287 -7.50 2.41 -30.30
N ARG A 288 -8.50 3.02 -29.67
CA ARG A 288 -9.77 3.36 -30.34
C ARG A 288 -9.50 4.58 -31.22
N THR A 289 -8.95 4.34 -32.41
CA THR A 289 -9.10 5.28 -33.53
C THR A 289 -10.58 5.29 -33.91
N ARG A 290 -11.19 6.46 -33.75
CA ARG A 290 -12.51 6.78 -34.29
C ARG A 290 -12.46 6.62 -35.81
N LEU A 291 -13.19 5.64 -36.34
CA LEU A 291 -13.72 5.70 -37.70
C LEU A 291 -15.24 5.73 -37.58
N ARG A 292 -15.80 6.82 -38.09
CA ARG A 292 -17.23 7.09 -38.19
C ARG A 292 -17.90 5.97 -38.99
N GLY A 293 -18.66 5.14 -38.31
CA GLY A 293 -19.74 4.36 -38.93
C GLY A 293 -21.06 5.06 -38.60
N ARG A 294 -21.72 5.59 -39.63
CA ARG A 294 -23.08 6.14 -39.56
C ARG A 294 -24.00 5.11 -38.90
N ARG A 295 -24.55 5.42 -37.73
CA ARG A 295 -25.73 4.71 -37.20
C ARG A 295 -26.93 5.18 -38.01
N ARG A 296 -27.68 4.23 -38.56
CA ARG A 296 -29.06 4.45 -39.01
C ARG A 296 -29.88 4.97 -37.81
N PRO A 297 -30.75 5.97 -38.00
CA PRO A 297 -31.66 6.41 -36.95
C PRO A 297 -32.63 5.27 -36.57
N SER A 298 -33.05 5.29 -35.31
CA SER A 298 -34.07 4.40 -34.76
C SER A 298 -35.44 4.76 -35.34
N PRO A 299 -36.33 3.80 -35.67
CA PRO A 299 -37.67 4.09 -36.18
C PRO A 299 -38.51 4.98 -35.24
N VAL A 300 -38.21 4.99 -33.93
CA VAL A 300 -38.88 5.85 -32.94
C VAL A 300 -38.47 7.34 -33.08
N ALA A 301 -37.30 7.63 -33.63
CA ALA A 301 -36.85 9.00 -33.88
C ALA A 301 -37.37 9.56 -35.22
N GLU A 302 -37.73 8.71 -36.19
CA GLU A 302 -38.35 9.15 -37.44
C GLU A 302 -39.82 9.52 -37.26
N GLU A 303 -40.51 8.94 -36.27
CA GLU A 303 -41.91 9.22 -35.98
C GLU A 303 -42.09 10.56 -35.22
N GLN A 304 -41.16 10.89 -34.32
CA GLN A 304 -41.14 12.19 -33.63
C GLN A 304 -40.75 13.36 -34.56
N VAL A 305 -39.81 13.14 -35.48
CA VAL A 305 -39.43 14.16 -36.48
C VAL A 305 -40.54 14.38 -37.51
N ARG A 306 -41.33 13.36 -37.86
CA ARG A 306 -42.52 13.51 -38.70
C ARG A 306 -43.65 14.25 -38.00
N GLN A 307 -43.86 14.04 -36.70
CA GLN A 307 -44.87 14.81 -35.94
C GLN A 307 -44.48 16.28 -35.78
N GLU A 308 -43.20 16.59 -35.51
CA GLU A 308 -42.72 17.99 -35.46
C GLU A 308 -42.75 18.71 -36.82
N GLN A 309 -42.62 17.98 -37.94
CA GLN A 309 -42.74 18.57 -39.28
C GLN A 309 -44.20 18.85 -39.68
N VAL A 310 -45.14 18.00 -39.27
CA VAL A 310 -46.58 18.22 -39.52
C VAL A 310 -47.12 19.38 -38.68
N GLU A 311 -46.67 19.54 -37.43
CA GLU A 311 -47.05 20.70 -36.60
C GLU A 311 -46.48 22.03 -37.13
N LYS A 312 -45.28 22.01 -37.73
CA LYS A 312 -44.71 23.21 -38.36
C LYS A 312 -45.41 23.61 -39.66
N GLU A 313 -45.75 22.65 -40.51
CA GLU A 313 -46.48 22.93 -41.75
C GLU A 313 -47.91 23.42 -41.46
N GLN A 314 -48.57 22.94 -40.40
CA GLN A 314 -49.86 23.47 -39.97
C GLN A 314 -49.75 24.90 -39.40
N SER A 315 -48.68 25.21 -38.65
CA SER A 315 -48.46 26.57 -38.13
C SER A 315 -48.13 27.61 -39.22
N GLU A 316 -47.52 27.18 -40.33
CA GLU A 316 -47.20 28.08 -41.45
C GLU A 316 -48.40 28.32 -42.38
N LEU A 317 -49.32 27.35 -42.47
CA LEU A 317 -50.58 27.52 -43.19
C LEU A 317 -51.57 28.45 -42.48
N ASP A 318 -51.58 28.47 -41.14
CA ASP A 318 -52.42 29.38 -40.35
C ASP A 318 -51.92 30.85 -40.33
N LEU A 319 -50.74 31.12 -40.90
CA LEU A 319 -50.16 32.47 -41.03
C LEU A 319 -50.33 33.09 -42.43
N THR A 320 -50.98 32.40 -43.37
CA THR A 320 -51.18 32.87 -44.76
C THR A 320 -52.65 32.92 -45.22
N LEU A 321 -53.60 32.85 -44.28
CA LEU A 321 -55.02 33.21 -44.45
C LEU A 321 -55.40 34.36 -43.52
#